data_AF-A0A5U3G0V9-F1
#
_entry.id   AF-A0A5U3G0V9-F1
#
_cell.length_a   1.000
_cell.length_b   1.000
_cell.length_c   1.000
_cell.angle_alpha   90.00
_cell.angle_beta   90.00
_cell.angle_gamma   90.00
#
_symmetry.space_group_name_H-M   'P 1'
#
loop_
_entity.id
_entity.type
_entity.pdbx_description
1 polymer ?
#
loop_
_entity_poly.entity_id
_entity_poly.type
_entity_poly.pdbx_seq_one_letter_code
_entity_poly.pdbx_strand_id
1 'polypeptide(L)'
;MNESYRQFEDWWSKEKSQFTDDDELKNFSWVIWQASRSAIEITAPKFIDSREALAKGFTVDYSNGFGDGMDAYEENIRAAGIKVKE
;
A
#
# COMPACT_ATOMS: atom_id res chain seq x y z
N MET A 1 -5.07 10.12 10.39
CA MET A 1 -3.63 9.88 10.19
C MET A 1 -3.52 8.76 9.16
N ASN A 2 -2.80 8.93 8.05
CA ASN A 2 -2.71 7.85 7.05
C ASN A 2 -1.84 6.70 7.59
N GLU A 3 -2.08 5.49 7.10
CA GLU A 3 -1.40 4.28 7.58
C GLU A 3 0.12 4.37 7.41
N SER A 4 0.58 4.95 6.30
CA SER A 4 2.00 5.20 6.02
C SER A 4 2.70 6.03 7.11
N TYR A 5 2.05 7.08 7.61
CA TYR A 5 2.59 7.93 8.67
C TYR A 5 2.56 7.22 10.02
N ARG A 6 1.55 6.36 10.28
CA ARG A 6 1.55 5.50 11.48
C ARG A 6 2.75 4.55 11.50
N GLN A 7 3.02 3.89 10.37
CA GLN A 7 4.19 3.02 10.23
C GLN A 7 5.51 3.78 10.41
N PHE A 8 5.58 5.03 9.93
CA PHE A 8 6.75 5.89 10.15
C PHE A 8 6.92 6.23 11.63
N GLU A 9 5.87 6.67 12.32
CA GLU A 9 5.92 6.99 13.76
C GLU A 9 6.30 5.77 14.60
N ASP A 10 5.74 4.60 14.28
CA ASP A 10 6.09 3.35 14.95
C ASP A 10 7.57 3.01 14.75
N TRP A 11 8.12 3.21 13.55
CA TRP A 11 9.55 3.04 13.30
C TRP A 11 10.40 4.08 14.03
N TRP A 12 10.02 5.37 13.94
CA TRP A 12 10.73 6.49 14.55
C TRP A 12 10.81 6.38 16.07
N SER A 13 9.76 5.89 16.71
CA SER A 13 9.65 5.79 18.17
C SER A 13 10.22 4.50 18.78
N LYS A 14 10.38 3.43 17.98
CA LYS A 14 10.74 2.09 18.47
C LYS A 14 12.21 1.96 18.87
N GLU A 15 13.12 2.53 18.10
CA GLU A 15 14.55 2.54 18.41
C GLU A 15 14.92 3.97 18.79
N LYS A 16 14.96 4.27 20.10
CA LYS A 16 15.43 5.57 20.61
C LYS A 16 16.90 5.76 20.23
N SER A 17 17.15 6.19 19.00
CA SER A 17 18.46 6.62 18.57
C SER A 17 18.74 8.00 19.17
N GLN A 18 20.00 8.43 19.14
CA GLN A 18 20.39 9.79 19.57
C GLN A 18 19.69 10.92 18.80
N PHE A 19 18.89 10.59 17.77
CA PHE A 19 18.24 11.49 16.85
C PHE A 19 16.71 11.53 16.98
N THR A 20 16.09 10.62 17.75
CA THR A 20 14.62 10.47 17.74
C THR A 20 13.86 11.55 18.50
N ASP A 21 14.56 12.40 19.25
CA ASP A 21 13.99 13.55 19.97
C ASP A 21 14.13 14.87 19.18
N ASP A 22 14.69 14.82 17.96
CA ASP A 22 14.85 15.98 17.07
C ASP A 22 13.69 16.07 16.06
N ASP A 23 12.83 17.07 16.25
CA ASP A 23 11.66 17.31 15.40
C ASP A 23 12.03 17.73 13.96
N GLU A 24 13.14 18.44 13.76
CA GLU A 24 13.58 18.84 12.42
C GLU A 24 14.07 17.63 11.64
N LEU A 25 14.84 16.77 12.30
CA LEU A 25 15.33 15.52 11.72
C LEU A 25 14.19 14.52 11.47
N LYS A 26 13.17 14.52 12.33
CA LYS A 26 11.93 13.75 12.11
C LYS A 26 11.22 14.17 10.84
N ASN A 27 11.04 15.48 10.64
CA ASN A 27 10.41 16.02 9.43
C ASN A 27 11.22 15.69 8.17
N PHE A 28 12.55 15.84 8.22
CA PHE A 28 13.42 15.44 7.12
C PHE A 28 13.33 13.94 6.79
N SER A 29 13.33 13.10 7.83
CA SER A 29 13.22 11.64 7.69
C SER A 29 11.87 11.22 7.12
N TRP A 30 10.80 11.94 7.48
CA TRP A 30 9.47 11.74 6.89
C TRP A 30 9.46 11.99 5.37
N VAL A 31 10.12 13.06 4.90
CA VAL A 31 10.24 13.32 3.46
C VAL A 31 10.97 12.17 2.74
N ILE A 32 12.06 11.65 3.33
CA ILE A 32 12.79 10.50 2.78
C ILE A 32 11.90 9.25 2.76
N TRP A 33 11.15 9.00 3.84
CA TRP A 33 10.23 7.88 3.93
C TRP A 33 9.19 7.91 2.82
N GLN A 34 8.56 9.07 2.58
CA GLN A 34 7.62 9.25 1.48
C GLN A 34 8.28 9.03 0.12
N ALA A 35 9.46 9.60 -0.10
CA ALA A 35 10.20 9.45 -1.35
C ALA A 35 10.52 7.97 -1.64
N SER A 36 11.03 7.23 -0.65
CA SER A 36 11.36 5.81 -0.78
C SER A 36 10.16 4.94 -1.19
N ARG A 37 8.99 5.19 -0.61
CA ARG A 37 7.76 4.44 -0.91
C ARG A 37 7.16 4.83 -2.25
N SER A 38 7.25 6.11 -2.63
CA SER A 38 6.78 6.59 -3.92
C SER A 38 7.61 6.07 -5.11
N ALA A 39 8.82 5.55 -4.84
CA ALA A 39 9.67 4.88 -5.82
C ALA A 39 9.31 3.40 -6.00
N ILE A 40 8.55 2.81 -5.08
CA ILE A 40 8.01 1.45 -5.21
C ILE A 40 6.78 1.54 -6.11
N GLU A 41 6.82 0.80 -7.21
CA GLU A 41 5.69 0.68 -8.13
C GLU A 41 5.24 -0.79 -8.18
N ILE A 42 3.96 -1.00 -7.88
CA ILE A 42 3.34 -2.32 -7.94
C ILE A 42 2.42 -2.37 -9.16
N THR A 43 2.47 -3.47 -9.90
CA THR A 43 1.53 -3.73 -10.99
C THR A 43 0.32 -4.44 -10.39
N ALA A 44 -0.86 -3.83 -10.47
CA ALA A 44 -2.08 -4.47 -10.03
C ALA A 44 -2.34 -5.75 -10.86
N PRO A 45 -2.84 -6.82 -10.22
CA PRO A 45 -3.38 -7.95 -10.95
C PRO A 45 -4.46 -7.48 -11.94
N LYS A 46 -4.48 -8.04 -13.15
CA LYS A 46 -5.50 -7.67 -14.13
C LYS A 46 -6.89 -8.13 -13.65
N PHE A 47 -7.83 -7.21 -13.54
CA PHE A 47 -9.23 -7.55 -13.32
C PHE A 47 -9.76 -8.40 -14.48
N ILE A 48 -10.44 -9.51 -14.16
CA ILE A 48 -11.14 -10.34 -15.13
C ILE A 48 -12.62 -10.38 -14.76
N ASP A 49 -13.48 -10.21 -15.77
CA ASP A 49 -14.92 -10.27 -15.55
C ASP A 49 -15.41 -11.72 -15.35
N SER A 50 -16.67 -11.88 -14.93
CA SER A 50 -17.29 -13.20 -14.71
C SER A 50 -17.23 -14.13 -15.92
N ARG A 51 -17.29 -13.57 -17.13
CA ARG A 51 -17.29 -14.34 -18.36
C ARG A 51 -15.88 -14.84 -18.69
N GLU A 52 -14.86 -13.99 -18.52
CA GLU A 52 -13.46 -14.39 -18.65
C GLU A 52 -13.05 -15.39 -17.57
N ALA A 53 -13.53 -15.21 -16.32
CA ALA A 53 -13.31 -16.16 -15.23
C ALA A 53 -13.94 -17.53 -15.55
N LEU A 54 -15.19 -17.56 -16.01
CA LEU A 54 -15.87 -18.80 -16.39
C LEU A 54 -15.16 -19.50 -17.56
N ALA A 55 -14.69 -18.75 -18.55
CA ALA A 55 -13.94 -19.29 -19.69
C ALA A 55 -12.60 -19.92 -19.27
N LYS A 56 -12.01 -19.48 -18.15
CA LYS A 56 -10.82 -20.07 -17.53
C LYS A 56 -11.12 -21.23 -16.58
N GLY A 57 -12.39 -21.62 -16.43
CA GLY A 57 -12.83 -22.74 -15.59
C GLY A 57 -13.03 -22.39 -14.12
N PHE A 58 -13.04 -21.10 -13.76
CA PHE A 58 -13.42 -20.66 -12.41
C PHE A 58 -14.94 -20.77 -12.21
N THR A 59 -15.36 -21.00 -10.96
CA THR A 59 -16.78 -20.99 -10.59
C THR A 59 -17.33 -19.56 -10.59
N VAL A 60 -18.64 -19.40 -10.77
CA VAL A 60 -19.31 -18.08 -10.87
C VAL A 60 -19.09 -17.21 -9.62
N ASP A 61 -18.86 -17.83 -8.47
CA ASP A 61 -18.56 -17.12 -7.21
C ASP A 61 -17.22 -16.35 -7.25
N TYR A 62 -16.30 -16.73 -8.15
CA TYR A 62 -15.00 -16.10 -8.29
C TYR A 62 -15.11 -14.61 -8.62
N SER A 63 -16.01 -14.20 -9.52
CA SER A 63 -16.10 -12.80 -9.94
C SER A 63 -16.74 -11.87 -8.91
N ASN A 64 -17.62 -12.40 -8.05
CA ASN A 64 -18.40 -11.57 -7.14
C ASN A 64 -17.56 -11.06 -5.95
N GLY A 65 -16.53 -11.80 -5.53
CA GLY A 65 -15.61 -11.38 -4.46
C GLY A 65 -14.26 -10.86 -4.96
N PHE A 66 -13.92 -11.10 -6.23
CA PHE A 66 -12.62 -10.70 -6.78
C PHE A 66 -12.51 -9.19 -6.96
N GLY A 67 -13.58 -8.51 -7.41
CA GLY A 67 -13.60 -7.05 -7.53
C GLY A 67 -13.37 -6.36 -6.19
N ASP A 68 -14.21 -6.66 -5.20
CA ASP A 68 -14.09 -6.11 -3.84
C ASP A 68 -12.73 -6.41 -3.21
N GLY A 69 -12.18 -7.61 -3.43
CA GLY A 69 -10.86 -7.99 -2.96
C GLY A 69 -9.72 -7.22 -3.63
N MET A 70 -9.85 -6.93 -4.92
CA MET A 70 -8.90 -6.12 -5.69
C MET A 70 -8.93 -4.66 -5.26
N ASP A 71 -10.12 -4.09 -5.06
CA ASP A 71 -10.28 -2.72 -4.56
C ASP A 71 -9.65 -2.56 -3.17
N ALA A 72 -9.94 -3.51 -2.25
CA ALA A 72 -9.35 -3.52 -0.92
C ALA A 72 -7.82 -3.69 -0.98
N TYR A 73 -7.30 -4.52 -1.88
CA TYR A 73 -5.87 -4.69 -2.10
C TYR A 73 -5.20 -3.36 -2.54
N GLU A 74 -5.76 -2.68 -3.54
CA GLU A 74 -5.20 -1.42 -4.02
C GLU A 74 -5.28 -0.31 -2.98
N GLU A 75 -6.40 -0.22 -2.25
CA GLU A 75 -6.59 0.75 -1.17
C GLU A 75 -5.51 0.58 -0.08
N ASN A 76 -5.26 -0.66 0.35
CA ASN A 76 -4.25 -0.94 1.37
C ASN A 76 -2.83 -0.60 0.91
N ILE A 77 -2.50 -0.83 -0.38
CA ILE A 77 -1.20 -0.44 -0.94
C ILE A 77 -1.06 1.08 -0.98
N ARG A 78 -2.08 1.78 -1.46
CA ARG A 78 -2.09 3.25 -1.49
C ARG A 78 -2.00 3.83 -0.08
N ALA A 79 -2.70 3.25 0.89
CA ALA A 79 -2.63 3.66 2.31
C ALA A 79 -1.22 3.48 2.91
N ALA A 80 -0.46 2.49 2.46
CA ALA A 80 0.94 2.30 2.81
C ALA A 80 1.89 3.35 2.18
N GLY A 81 1.39 4.19 1.27
CA GLY A 81 2.15 5.21 0.56
C GLY A 81 2.86 4.71 -0.70
N ILE A 82 2.48 3.54 -1.20
CA ILE A 82 3.06 2.89 -2.37
C ILE A 82 2.19 3.17 -3.60
N LYS A 83 2.82 3.32 -4.78
CA LYS A 83 2.10 3.55 -6.03
C LYS A 83 1.64 2.22 -6.64
N VAL A 84 0.39 2.20 -7.09
CA VAL A 84 -0.19 1.13 -7.91
C VAL A 84 -0.27 1.65 -9.35
N LYS A 85 0.25 0.90 -10.32
CA LYS A 85 0.10 1.23 -11.74
C LYS A 85 -1.35 0.98 -12.17
N GLU A 86 -1.94 1.99 -12.81
CA GLU A 86 -3.22 1.90 -13.51
C GLU A 86 -3.09 1.08 -14.81
#